data_AF-A0A8C2YBM5-F1
#
_entry.id   AF-A0A8C2YBM5-F1
#
_cell.length_a   1.000
_cell.length_b   1.000
_cell.length_c   1.000
_cell.angle_alpha   90.00
_cell.angle_beta   90.00
_cell.angle_gamma   90.00
#
_symmetry.space_group_name_H-M   'P 1'
#
loop_
_entity.id
_entity.type
_entity.pdbx_description
1 polymer ?
#
loop_
_entity_poly.entity_id
_entity_poly.type
_entity_poly.pdbx_seq_one_letter_code
_entity_poly.pdbx_strand_id
1 'polypeptide(L)'
;MEGDEAAGLLAEHGQCRLKTYRRRWFLLAVVCLLNCSNAMLWLTFAPVADQTAAYFHISLEMVNWLSILYLLISIPFGLVATWVLDSVGLRCAVILSAWLNMMGSIIRMFSVLKFMSLGSQNYWYLFVGQCLCALAQPLVIFSPTKLAALWFPDHQRATANMISSMSNPLGILIANVLSPALVPEGRHIPLMLGVYAIPAVTACLLATVGIREKVPPTPPSASATNSTSQPFFTGLKMLLRNKPYIILTVCFGGGIGMFTCFSALLEQILCEKGYSNVFAGLDGALFTVCGLLGAFLLGLYVDRTRNFIESTKICFCLSALASIVFAVASRFRNQAIALAITSSIFGFFGFAMYPIAMELAVECSYPVGEGTSTGLIFVASQIEGVIFMILLQALTVRVSKDPSSTCALDQDGALDWTISQQGESQRRLYRDLLRNYNRLERPVMNDSQPIVVELQLSLLQIIDVDEKNQVLITNAWLQMVSNLYEYRI
;
A
#
# COMPACT_ATOMS: atom_id res chain seq x y z
N MET A 1 -31.71 36.60 -51.45
CA MET A 1 -30.33 36.13 -51.67
C MET A 1 -29.32 36.79 -50.72
N GLU A 2 -29.77 37.43 -49.62
CA GLU A 2 -28.91 38.01 -48.55
C GLU A 2 -29.17 37.37 -47.17
N GLY A 3 -30.06 36.37 -47.09
CA GLY A 3 -30.41 35.67 -45.84
C GLY A 3 -29.57 34.41 -45.55
N ASP A 4 -28.96 33.81 -46.58
CA ASP A 4 -28.17 32.58 -46.44
C ASP A 4 -26.67 32.85 -46.19
N GLU A 5 -26.13 34.00 -46.62
CA GLU A 5 -24.74 34.38 -46.29
C GLU A 5 -24.59 34.86 -44.83
N ALA A 6 -25.64 35.41 -44.22
CA ALA A 6 -25.64 35.75 -42.79
C ALA A 6 -25.75 34.50 -41.90
N ALA A 7 -26.39 33.42 -42.37
CA ALA A 7 -26.46 32.14 -41.67
C ALA A 7 -25.11 31.38 -41.73
N GLY A 8 -24.34 31.55 -42.81
CA GLY A 8 -22.98 31.01 -42.93
C GLY A 8 -21.96 31.70 -42.02
N LEU A 9 -22.07 33.02 -41.82
CA LEU A 9 -21.12 33.80 -41.01
C LEU A 9 -21.35 33.70 -39.50
N LEU A 10 -22.57 33.38 -39.05
CA LEU A 10 -22.87 33.11 -37.64
C LEU A 10 -22.55 31.67 -37.20
N ALA A 11 -22.37 30.74 -38.15
CA ALA A 11 -21.98 29.37 -37.86
C ALA A 11 -20.48 29.21 -37.51
N GLU A 12 -19.63 30.18 -37.83
CA GLU A 12 -18.19 30.14 -37.52
C GLU A 12 -17.80 30.78 -36.17
N HIS A 13 -18.69 31.51 -35.49
CA HIS A 13 -18.35 32.27 -34.27
C HIS A 13 -18.62 31.56 -32.93
N GLY A 14 -18.89 30.25 -32.92
CA GLY A 14 -19.27 29.54 -31.69
C GLY A 14 -18.79 28.10 -31.54
N GLN A 15 -18.02 27.55 -32.47
CA GLN A 15 -17.39 26.25 -32.24
C GLN A 15 -16.10 26.45 -31.44
N CYS A 16 -16.18 26.23 -30.12
CA CYS A 16 -15.01 26.15 -29.26
C CYS A 16 -14.02 25.15 -29.88
N ARG A 17 -12.95 25.66 -30.51
CA ARG A 17 -12.03 24.86 -31.32
C ARG A 17 -11.19 23.98 -30.37
N LEU A 18 -11.70 22.80 -30.06
CA LEU A 18 -11.04 21.82 -29.19
C LEU A 18 -9.69 21.45 -29.82
N LYS A 19 -8.59 21.77 -29.15
CA LYS A 19 -7.23 21.51 -29.64
C LYS A 19 -6.38 20.97 -28.50
N THR A 20 -5.68 19.88 -28.80
CA THR A 20 -4.79 19.20 -27.86
C THR A 20 -3.33 19.52 -28.19
N TYR A 21 -2.48 19.60 -27.16
CA TYR A 21 -1.07 19.93 -27.28
C TYR A 21 -0.19 18.75 -26.88
N ARG A 22 0.96 18.57 -27.55
CA ARG A 22 1.94 17.52 -27.20
C ARG A 22 2.46 17.65 -25.76
N ARG A 23 2.40 18.86 -25.19
CA ARG A 23 2.83 19.17 -23.81
C ARG A 23 2.09 18.37 -22.72
N ARG A 24 0.87 17.90 -22.98
CA ARG A 24 0.11 17.06 -22.01
C ARG A 24 0.85 15.79 -21.63
N TRP A 25 1.59 15.18 -22.57
CA TRP A 25 2.38 13.96 -22.32
C TRP A 25 3.61 14.25 -21.47
N PHE A 26 4.19 15.44 -21.61
CA PHE A 26 5.25 15.89 -20.72
C PHE A 26 4.73 16.09 -19.29
N LEU A 27 3.57 16.73 -19.12
CA LEU A 27 2.93 16.86 -17.80
C LEU A 27 2.62 15.51 -17.17
N LEU A 28 2.08 14.58 -17.96
CA LEU A 28 1.84 13.21 -17.54
C LEU A 28 3.13 12.55 -17.05
N ALA A 29 4.21 12.63 -17.82
CA ALA A 29 5.50 12.04 -17.44
C ALA A 29 6.05 12.63 -16.13
N VAL A 30 5.90 13.95 -15.90
CA VAL A 30 6.32 14.58 -14.64
C VAL A 30 5.49 14.09 -13.46
N VAL A 31 4.16 13.99 -13.61
CA VAL A 31 3.28 13.49 -12.52
C VAL A 31 3.53 12.00 -12.27
N CYS A 32 3.84 11.20 -13.30
CA CYS A 32 4.23 9.80 -13.16
C CYS A 32 5.54 9.66 -12.39
N LEU A 33 6.58 10.42 -12.78
CA LEU A 33 7.87 10.40 -12.11
C LEU A 33 7.75 10.83 -10.64
N LEU A 34 6.91 11.83 -10.37
CA LEU A 34 6.65 12.29 -9.01
C LEU A 34 5.88 11.25 -8.17
N ASN A 35 4.87 10.59 -8.73
CA ASN A 35 4.17 9.47 -8.09
C ASN A 35 5.11 8.33 -7.75
N CYS A 36 5.93 7.92 -8.72
CA CYS A 36 6.93 6.88 -8.53
C CYS A 36 7.96 7.27 -7.46
N SER A 37 8.52 8.49 -7.53
CA SER A 37 9.50 8.98 -6.58
C SER A 37 8.96 9.06 -5.16
N ASN A 38 7.73 9.56 -4.98
CA ASN A 38 7.12 9.66 -3.65
C ASN A 38 6.85 8.28 -3.04
N ALA A 39 6.37 7.33 -3.85
CA ALA A 39 6.20 5.94 -3.45
C ALA A 39 7.52 5.25 -3.07
N MET A 40 8.59 5.50 -3.84
CA MET A 40 9.93 4.99 -3.51
C MET A 40 10.44 5.57 -2.19
N LEU A 41 10.23 6.87 -1.95
CA LEU A 41 10.64 7.53 -0.72
C LEU A 41 9.85 7.03 0.50
N TRP A 42 8.59 6.65 0.32
CA TRP A 42 7.78 6.06 1.38
C TRP A 42 8.37 4.75 1.89
N LEU A 43 8.63 3.81 0.98
CA LEU A 43 9.09 2.46 1.33
C LEU A 43 10.61 2.26 1.31
N THR A 44 11.39 3.34 1.29
CA THR A 44 12.87 3.22 1.17
C THR A 44 13.49 2.31 2.24
N PHE A 45 13.04 2.45 3.49
CA PHE A 45 13.67 1.79 4.64
C PHE A 45 13.02 0.46 5.03
N ALA A 46 11.78 0.21 4.61
CA ALA A 46 11.04 -0.98 5.03
C ALA A 46 11.71 -2.31 4.63
N PRO A 47 12.21 -2.47 3.38
CA PRO A 47 12.88 -3.72 2.96
C PRO A 47 14.25 -3.96 3.59
N VAL A 48 14.85 -2.92 4.20
CA VAL A 48 16.21 -2.92 4.76
C VAL A 48 16.23 -2.38 6.18
N ALA A 49 15.18 -2.73 6.94
CA ALA A 49 14.95 -2.17 8.27
C ALA A 49 16.07 -2.52 9.26
N ASP A 50 16.55 -3.77 9.24
CA ASP A 50 17.65 -4.24 10.10
C ASP A 50 18.95 -3.50 9.82
N GLN A 51 19.29 -3.34 8.54
CA GLN A 51 20.49 -2.62 8.10
C GLN A 51 20.40 -1.14 8.50
N THR A 52 19.20 -0.56 8.40
CA THR A 52 18.92 0.83 8.78
C THR A 52 19.04 1.03 10.29
N ALA A 53 18.45 0.15 11.09
CA ALA A 53 18.55 0.15 12.54
C ALA A 53 20.01 0.02 13.00
N ALA A 54 20.75 -0.91 12.41
CA ALA A 54 22.16 -1.14 12.72
C ALA A 54 23.05 0.06 12.39
N TYR A 55 22.83 0.73 11.25
CA TYR A 55 23.65 1.87 10.82
C TYR A 55 23.40 3.14 11.63
N PHE A 56 22.14 3.43 11.97
CA PHE A 56 21.80 4.62 12.77
C PHE A 56 21.82 4.36 14.28
N HIS A 57 22.06 3.12 14.70
CA HIS A 57 22.02 2.69 16.11
C HIS A 57 20.67 3.02 16.78
N ILE A 58 19.58 2.75 16.07
CA ILE A 58 18.19 2.99 16.53
C ILE A 58 17.42 1.67 16.59
N SER A 59 16.28 1.64 17.28
CA SER A 59 15.41 0.47 17.33
C SER A 59 14.66 0.25 16.01
N LEU A 60 14.26 -1.00 15.74
CA LEU A 60 13.40 -1.33 14.60
C LEU A 60 12.06 -0.58 14.66
N GLU A 61 11.53 -0.34 15.85
CA GLU A 61 10.33 0.47 16.04
C GLU A 61 10.50 1.89 15.47
N MET A 62 11.64 2.54 15.72
CA MET A 62 11.93 3.88 15.16
C MET A 62 12.00 3.86 13.63
N VAL A 63 12.53 2.78 13.03
CA VAL A 63 12.53 2.61 11.57
C VAL A 63 11.09 2.46 11.04
N ASN A 64 10.27 1.63 11.71
CA ASN A 64 8.89 1.40 11.31
C ASN A 64 8.04 2.67 11.39
N TRP A 65 8.29 3.54 12.39
CA TRP A 65 7.63 4.84 12.50
C TRP A 65 7.80 5.71 11.25
N LEU A 66 8.92 5.59 10.50
CA LEU A 66 9.11 6.33 9.25
C LEU A 66 8.05 5.95 8.19
N SER A 67 7.64 4.69 8.11
CA SER A 67 6.60 4.24 7.19
C SER A 67 5.20 4.63 7.68
N ILE A 68 4.96 4.56 9.00
CA ILE A 68 3.68 4.91 9.63
C ILE A 68 3.37 6.41 9.48
N LEU A 69 4.39 7.28 9.51
CA LEU A 69 4.22 8.73 9.35
C LEU A 69 3.48 9.11 8.07
N TYR A 70 3.71 8.39 6.97
CA TYR A 70 3.03 8.63 5.70
C TYR A 70 1.51 8.42 5.84
N LEU A 71 1.08 7.36 6.53
CA LEU A 71 -0.34 7.08 6.77
C LEU A 71 -0.95 8.16 7.68
N LEU A 72 -0.26 8.51 8.76
CA LEU A 72 -0.76 9.47 9.76
C LEU A 72 -0.90 10.89 9.20
N ILE A 73 0.08 11.36 8.41
CA ILE A 73 0.06 12.73 7.86
C ILE A 73 -0.89 12.82 6.67
N SER A 74 -1.01 11.77 5.86
CA SER A 74 -1.85 11.77 4.66
C SER A 74 -3.34 11.90 4.95
N ILE A 75 -3.83 11.44 6.11
CA ILE A 75 -5.25 11.57 6.50
C ILE A 75 -5.66 13.04 6.69
N PRO A 76 -5.08 13.80 7.65
CA PRO A 76 -5.46 15.20 7.87
C PRO A 76 -5.04 16.09 6.70
N PHE A 77 -3.86 15.85 6.13
CA PHE A 77 -3.39 16.65 5.01
C PHE A 77 -4.12 16.32 3.70
N GLY A 78 -4.75 15.16 3.59
CA GLY A 78 -5.55 14.78 2.43
C GLY A 78 -6.69 15.75 2.15
N LEU A 79 -7.40 16.22 3.19
CA LEU A 79 -8.44 17.23 3.03
C LEU A 79 -7.87 18.57 2.54
N VAL A 80 -6.72 18.98 3.08
CA VAL A 80 -6.01 20.21 2.65
C VAL A 80 -5.53 20.08 1.21
N ALA A 81 -4.90 18.97 0.85
CA ALA A 81 -4.42 18.68 -0.49
C ALA A 81 -5.56 18.68 -1.51
N THR A 82 -6.71 18.13 -1.13
CA THR A 82 -7.93 18.16 -1.93
C THR A 82 -8.38 19.60 -2.18
N TRP A 83 -8.44 20.43 -1.14
CA TRP A 83 -8.77 21.84 -1.27
C TRP A 83 -7.75 22.62 -2.12
N VAL A 84 -6.45 22.36 -1.96
CA VAL A 84 -5.38 22.97 -2.77
C VAL A 84 -5.58 22.60 -4.24
N LEU A 85 -5.79 21.31 -4.52
CA LEU A 85 -5.96 20.82 -5.87
C LEU A 85 -7.20 21.43 -6.53
N ASP A 86 -8.30 21.58 -5.77
CA ASP A 86 -9.56 22.12 -6.26
C ASP A 86 -9.55 23.64 -6.44
N SER A 87 -9.15 24.38 -5.40
CA SER A 87 -9.24 25.85 -5.34
C SER A 87 -8.03 26.55 -5.95
N VAL A 88 -6.82 26.03 -5.74
CA VAL A 88 -5.56 26.67 -6.20
C VAL A 88 -5.15 26.16 -7.59
N GLY A 89 -5.46 24.89 -7.86
CA GLY A 89 -5.33 24.26 -9.18
C GLY A 89 -4.11 23.34 -9.32
N LEU A 90 -4.12 22.55 -10.41
CA LEU A 90 -3.18 21.45 -10.65
C LEU A 90 -1.71 21.89 -10.66
N ARG A 91 -1.38 23.00 -11.32
CA ARG A 91 0.00 23.50 -11.39
C ARG A 91 0.60 23.74 -10.01
N CYS A 92 -0.15 24.40 -9.12
CA CYS A 92 0.36 24.70 -7.78
C CYS A 92 0.53 23.41 -6.97
N ALA A 93 -0.44 22.49 -7.05
CA ALA A 93 -0.37 21.22 -6.36
C ALA A 93 0.87 20.39 -6.77
N VAL A 94 1.13 20.25 -8.07
CA VAL A 94 2.28 19.47 -8.59
C VAL A 94 3.61 20.13 -8.25
N ILE A 95 3.72 21.46 -8.34
CA ILE A 95 4.96 22.16 -7.98
C ILE A 95 5.21 22.06 -6.47
N LEU A 96 4.19 22.33 -5.65
CA LEU A 96 4.30 22.25 -4.20
C LEU A 96 4.72 20.85 -3.75
N SER A 97 4.08 19.81 -4.29
CA SER A 97 4.42 18.44 -3.95
C SER A 97 5.81 18.02 -4.44
N ALA A 98 6.25 18.49 -5.62
CA ALA A 98 7.59 18.22 -6.10
C ALA A 98 8.67 18.88 -5.22
N TRP A 99 8.44 20.10 -4.74
CA TRP A 99 9.32 20.77 -3.76
C TRP A 99 9.34 20.05 -2.42
N LEU A 100 8.18 19.70 -1.86
CA LEU A 100 8.09 18.96 -0.60
C LEU A 100 8.83 17.62 -0.69
N ASN A 101 8.62 16.87 -1.79
CA ASN A 101 9.25 15.57 -2.02
C ASN A 101 10.78 15.69 -2.21
N MET A 102 11.24 16.71 -2.94
CA MET A 102 12.67 16.99 -3.10
C MET A 102 13.31 17.42 -1.79
N MET A 103 12.72 18.38 -1.07
CA MET A 103 13.24 18.87 0.20
C MET A 103 13.31 17.75 1.23
N GLY A 104 12.27 16.93 1.35
CA GLY A 104 12.27 15.79 2.25
C GLY A 104 13.36 14.78 1.91
N SER A 105 13.57 14.49 0.62
CA SER A 105 14.66 13.61 0.18
C SER A 105 16.06 14.18 0.46
N ILE A 106 16.28 15.49 0.22
CA ILE A 106 17.55 16.15 0.50
C ILE A 106 17.82 16.21 2.00
N ILE A 107 16.82 16.52 2.83
CA ILE A 107 16.99 16.55 4.28
C ILE A 107 17.37 15.17 4.82
N ARG A 108 16.83 14.09 4.25
CA ARG A 108 17.25 12.71 4.59
C ARG A 108 18.73 12.47 4.30
N MET A 109 19.32 13.08 3.26
CA MET A 109 20.76 12.98 2.99
C MET A 109 21.62 13.60 4.09
N PHE A 110 21.12 14.59 4.82
CA PHE A 110 21.88 15.22 5.91
C PHE A 110 22.17 14.24 7.05
N SER A 111 21.35 13.20 7.21
CA SER A 111 21.58 12.12 8.19
C SER A 111 22.88 11.35 7.98
N VAL A 112 23.46 11.36 6.77
CA VAL A 112 24.67 10.60 6.41
C VAL A 112 25.88 11.47 6.09
N LEU A 113 25.72 12.79 6.02
CA LEU A 113 26.82 13.71 5.72
C LEU A 113 27.70 13.92 6.96
N LYS A 114 28.98 13.53 6.86
CA LYS A 114 29.95 13.66 7.97
C LYS A 114 30.10 15.10 8.50
N PHE A 115 29.95 16.11 7.64
CA PHE A 115 30.05 17.52 8.03
C PHE A 115 28.85 18.04 8.86
N MET A 116 27.68 17.40 8.74
CA MET A 116 26.47 17.76 9.49
C MET A 116 26.00 16.62 10.41
N SER A 117 26.92 15.77 10.86
CA SER A 117 26.56 14.66 11.74
C SER A 117 26.23 15.18 13.14
N LEU A 118 25.01 14.94 13.62
CA LEU A 118 24.59 15.18 15.00
C LEU A 118 24.83 13.95 15.91
N GLY A 119 25.69 13.03 15.50
CA GLY A 119 25.95 11.80 16.25
C GLY A 119 24.69 10.94 16.38
N SER A 120 24.23 10.69 17.61
CA SER A 120 23.04 9.85 17.89
C SER A 120 21.71 10.45 17.43
N GLN A 121 21.67 11.74 17.07
CA GLN A 121 20.44 12.43 16.67
C GLN A 121 20.22 12.49 15.14
N ASN A 122 21.05 11.79 14.34
CA ASN A 122 20.91 11.76 12.87
C ASN A 122 19.55 11.22 12.40
N TYR A 123 18.87 10.43 13.22
CA TYR A 123 17.51 9.96 12.99
C TYR A 123 16.52 11.11 12.76
N TRP A 124 16.67 12.26 13.42
CA TRP A 124 15.74 13.38 13.26
C TRP A 124 15.75 13.98 11.85
N TYR A 125 16.87 13.94 11.15
CA TYR A 125 16.89 14.30 9.72
C TYR A 125 16.04 13.35 8.88
N LEU A 126 16.08 12.05 9.19
CA LEU A 126 15.21 11.08 8.53
C LEU A 126 13.75 11.36 8.83
N PHE A 127 13.43 11.58 10.10
CA PHE A 127 12.08 11.86 10.56
C PHE A 127 11.48 13.12 9.90
N VAL A 128 12.19 14.25 9.95
CA VAL A 128 11.73 15.52 9.35
C VAL A 128 11.58 15.39 7.83
N GLY A 129 12.55 14.76 7.17
CA GLY A 129 12.46 14.55 5.72
C GLY A 129 11.31 13.62 5.34
N GLN A 130 11.04 12.59 6.14
CA GLN A 130 9.90 11.69 5.97
C GLN A 130 8.57 12.44 6.11
N CYS A 131 8.43 13.34 7.09
CA CYS A 131 7.25 14.19 7.24
C CYS A 131 6.98 15.07 6.01
N LEU A 132 8.02 15.66 5.42
CA LEU A 132 7.87 16.49 4.21
C LEU A 132 7.42 15.67 3.00
N CYS A 133 8.00 14.47 2.81
CA CYS A 133 7.58 13.59 1.72
C CYS A 133 6.16 13.04 1.96
N ALA A 134 5.77 12.81 3.21
CA ALA A 134 4.40 12.42 3.59
C ALA A 134 3.39 13.53 3.27
N LEU A 135 3.71 14.80 3.54
CA LEU A 135 2.87 15.94 3.12
C LEU A 135 2.72 16.03 1.60
N ALA A 136 3.75 15.62 0.83
CA ALA A 136 3.65 15.57 -0.62
C ALA A 136 2.67 14.50 -1.11
N GLN A 137 2.53 13.38 -0.41
CA GLN A 137 1.82 12.18 -0.89
C GLN A 137 0.38 12.46 -1.36
N PRO A 138 -0.51 13.11 -0.57
CA PRO A 138 -1.88 13.34 -1.02
C PRO A 138 -1.96 14.24 -2.26
N LEU A 139 -1.13 15.27 -2.35
CA LEU A 139 -1.07 16.14 -3.52
C LEU A 139 -0.66 15.37 -4.78
N VAL A 140 0.25 14.40 -4.65
CA VAL A 140 0.75 13.57 -5.74
C VAL A 140 -0.28 12.54 -6.18
N ILE A 141 -0.97 11.89 -5.24
CA ILE A 141 -1.97 10.84 -5.51
C ILE A 141 -3.26 11.41 -6.11
N PHE A 142 -3.64 12.65 -5.78
CA PHE A 142 -4.89 13.24 -6.30
C PHE A 142 -4.70 13.93 -7.67
N SER A 143 -3.46 14.24 -8.05
CA SER A 143 -3.12 14.91 -9.30
C SER A 143 -3.50 14.15 -10.59
N PRO A 144 -3.36 12.81 -10.71
CA PRO A 144 -3.68 12.04 -11.92
C PRO A 144 -5.07 12.32 -12.50
N THR A 145 -6.11 12.24 -11.68
CA THR A 145 -7.50 12.43 -12.12
C THR A 145 -7.70 13.84 -12.67
N LYS A 146 -7.26 14.86 -11.92
CA LYS A 146 -7.42 16.26 -12.34
C LYS A 146 -6.56 16.59 -13.56
N LEU A 147 -5.38 15.98 -13.71
CA LEU A 147 -4.56 16.11 -14.91
C LEU A 147 -5.27 15.51 -16.13
N ALA A 148 -5.78 14.29 -15.99
CA ALA A 148 -6.44 13.57 -17.07
C ALA A 148 -7.62 14.38 -17.62
N ALA A 149 -8.46 14.92 -16.75
CA ALA A 149 -9.63 15.66 -17.19
C ALA A 149 -9.33 17.08 -17.73
N LEU A 150 -8.30 17.77 -17.23
CA LEU A 150 -7.94 19.11 -17.72
C LEU A 150 -7.12 19.10 -19.01
N TRP A 151 -6.29 18.07 -19.24
CA TRP A 151 -5.30 18.07 -20.33
C TRP A 151 -5.51 16.99 -21.39
N PHE A 152 -6.34 15.97 -21.11
CA PHE A 152 -6.63 14.89 -22.05
C PHE A 152 -8.08 14.94 -22.54
N PRO A 153 -8.31 14.58 -23.82
CA PRO A 153 -9.66 14.47 -24.38
C PRO A 153 -10.38 13.25 -23.80
N ASP A 154 -11.71 13.26 -23.87
CA ASP A 154 -12.56 12.25 -23.21
C ASP A 154 -12.25 10.79 -23.61
N HIS A 155 -11.69 10.55 -24.80
CA HIS A 155 -11.33 9.21 -25.28
C HIS A 155 -9.94 8.71 -24.83
N GLN A 156 -9.16 9.54 -24.13
CA GLN A 156 -7.82 9.21 -23.61
C GLN A 156 -7.71 9.47 -22.10
N ARG A 157 -8.82 9.86 -21.46
CA ARG A 157 -8.83 10.30 -20.07
C ARG A 157 -8.52 9.15 -19.12
N ALA A 158 -9.21 8.01 -19.24
CA ALA A 158 -8.97 6.89 -18.32
C ALA A 158 -7.57 6.30 -18.51
N THR A 159 -7.06 6.20 -19.75
CA THR A 159 -5.69 5.77 -20.04
C THR A 159 -4.66 6.71 -19.40
N ALA A 160 -4.85 8.03 -19.51
CA ALA A 160 -3.92 9.00 -18.90
C ALA A 160 -3.95 8.91 -17.37
N ASN A 161 -5.14 8.85 -16.77
CA ASN A 161 -5.31 8.69 -15.33
C ASN A 161 -4.66 7.39 -14.84
N MET A 162 -4.89 6.29 -15.56
CA MET A 162 -4.30 4.98 -15.30
C MET A 162 -2.78 5.00 -15.32
N ILE A 163 -2.14 5.50 -16.39
CA ILE A 163 -0.66 5.56 -16.48
C ILE A 163 -0.07 6.32 -15.29
N SER A 164 -0.69 7.45 -14.93
CA SER A 164 -0.21 8.29 -13.84
C SER A 164 -0.45 7.69 -12.47
N SER A 165 -1.63 7.11 -12.23
CA SER A 165 -1.99 6.48 -10.96
C SER A 165 -1.21 5.19 -10.70
N MET A 166 -0.97 4.39 -11.75
CA MET A 166 -0.20 3.14 -11.67
C MET A 166 1.31 3.37 -11.46
N SER A 167 1.79 4.62 -11.59
CA SER A 167 3.17 4.96 -11.25
C SER A 167 3.46 4.83 -9.75
N ASN A 168 2.45 4.92 -8.88
CA ASN A 168 2.63 4.77 -7.44
C ASN A 168 2.92 3.30 -7.03
N PRO A 169 2.10 2.30 -7.40
CA PRO A 169 2.43 0.89 -7.18
C PRO A 169 3.74 0.45 -7.84
N LEU A 170 4.07 1.02 -9.01
CA LEU A 170 5.37 0.80 -9.65
C LEU A 170 6.53 1.29 -8.77
N GLY A 171 6.42 2.46 -8.15
CA GLY A 171 7.43 2.98 -7.23
C GLY A 171 7.59 2.13 -5.96
N ILE A 172 6.50 1.59 -5.44
CA ILE A 172 6.51 0.62 -4.33
C ILE A 172 7.30 -0.64 -4.70
N LEU A 173 7.00 -1.22 -5.87
CA LEU A 173 7.70 -2.39 -6.39
C LEU A 173 9.20 -2.12 -6.57
N ILE A 174 9.54 -0.97 -7.15
CA ILE A 174 10.94 -0.56 -7.32
C ILE A 174 11.62 -0.46 -5.95
N ALA A 175 11.01 0.16 -4.94
CA ALA A 175 11.63 0.26 -3.61
C ALA A 175 11.89 -1.11 -2.98
N ASN A 176 10.92 -2.03 -3.06
CA ASN A 176 11.04 -3.37 -2.49
C ASN A 176 12.16 -4.21 -3.14
N VAL A 177 12.43 -3.99 -4.43
CA VAL A 177 13.51 -4.69 -5.14
C VAL A 177 14.85 -3.94 -5.03
N LEU A 178 14.83 -2.61 -5.15
CA LEU A 178 16.03 -1.78 -5.24
C LEU A 178 16.68 -1.55 -3.88
N SER A 179 15.91 -1.37 -2.80
CA SER A 179 16.48 -1.13 -1.46
C SER A 179 17.40 -2.28 -1.00
N PRO A 180 16.98 -3.56 -1.03
CA PRO A 180 17.87 -4.67 -0.67
C PRO A 180 19.05 -4.85 -1.64
N ALA A 181 18.84 -4.59 -2.93
CA ALA A 181 19.90 -4.69 -3.93
C ALA A 181 21.01 -3.63 -3.74
N LEU A 182 20.65 -2.43 -3.26
CA LEU A 182 21.60 -1.36 -2.98
C LEU A 182 22.26 -1.47 -1.61
N VAL A 183 21.60 -2.13 -0.64
CA VAL A 183 22.08 -2.23 0.75
C VAL A 183 22.24 -3.71 1.18
N PRO A 184 23.23 -4.46 0.63
CA PRO A 184 23.61 -5.76 1.20
C PRO A 184 24.13 -5.62 2.63
N GLU A 185 24.79 -4.49 2.94
CA GLU A 185 25.35 -4.14 4.23
C GLU A 185 25.02 -2.69 4.58
N GLY A 186 24.85 -2.37 5.87
CA GLY A 186 24.44 -1.03 6.33
C GLY A 186 25.34 0.13 5.87
N ARG A 187 26.63 -0.13 5.55
CA ARG A 187 27.55 0.90 5.01
C ARG A 187 27.10 1.51 3.68
N HIS A 188 26.18 0.87 2.96
CA HIS A 188 25.68 1.32 1.67
C HIS A 188 24.42 2.19 1.77
N ILE A 189 23.90 2.47 2.97
CA ILE A 189 22.74 3.37 3.16
C ILE A 189 22.94 4.78 2.57
N PRO A 190 24.12 5.43 2.66
CA PRO A 190 24.34 6.72 2.01
C PRO A 190 24.16 6.66 0.48
N LEU A 191 24.55 5.55 -0.15
CA LEU A 191 24.35 5.33 -1.59
C LEU A 191 22.86 5.19 -1.91
N MET A 192 22.12 4.41 -1.12
CA MET A 192 20.66 4.24 -1.28
C MET A 192 19.94 5.59 -1.20
N LEU A 193 20.22 6.40 -0.18
CA LEU A 193 19.60 7.73 -0.05
C LEU A 193 19.94 8.64 -1.24
N GLY A 194 21.18 8.60 -1.73
CA GLY A 194 21.62 9.36 -2.90
C GLY A 194 20.87 8.94 -4.17
N VAL A 195 20.70 7.64 -4.40
CA VAL A 195 19.96 7.11 -5.55
C VAL A 195 18.49 7.53 -5.51
N TYR A 196 17.86 7.51 -4.32
CA TYR A 196 16.45 7.87 -4.16
C TYR A 196 16.20 9.38 -4.27
N ALA A 197 17.24 10.21 -4.08
CA ALA A 197 17.17 11.65 -4.29
C ALA A 197 17.14 12.05 -5.78
N ILE A 198 17.73 11.24 -6.68
CA ILE A 198 17.77 11.52 -8.12
C ILE A 198 16.35 11.69 -8.72
N PRO A 199 15.40 10.75 -8.58
CA PRO A 199 14.06 10.91 -9.13
C PRO A 199 13.29 12.07 -8.49
N ALA A 200 13.55 12.39 -7.21
CA ALA A 200 12.89 13.50 -6.51
C ALA A 200 13.36 14.87 -7.04
N VAL A 201 14.68 15.05 -7.17
CA VAL A 201 15.28 16.30 -7.69
C VAL A 201 14.93 16.50 -9.16
N THR A 202 14.99 15.44 -9.97
CA THR A 202 14.63 15.51 -11.39
C THR A 202 13.14 15.85 -11.57
N ALA A 203 12.23 15.24 -10.80
CA ALA A 203 10.82 15.60 -10.81
C ALA A 203 10.58 17.07 -10.45
N CYS A 204 11.27 17.59 -9.42
CA CYS A 204 11.17 18.99 -9.02
C CYS A 204 11.67 19.95 -10.10
N LEU A 205 12.83 19.67 -10.70
CA LEU A 205 13.38 20.48 -11.80
C LEU A 205 12.43 20.50 -13.01
N LEU A 206 11.92 19.34 -13.41
CA LEU A 206 10.99 19.24 -14.55
C LEU A 206 9.65 19.90 -14.24
N ALA A 207 9.13 19.78 -13.02
CA ALA A 207 7.89 20.43 -12.60
C ALA A 207 8.02 21.96 -12.59
N THR A 208 9.10 22.49 -12.02
CA THR A 208 9.33 23.93 -11.90
C THR A 208 9.59 24.62 -13.23
N VAL A 209 10.43 24.03 -14.09
CA VAL A 209 10.80 24.62 -15.38
C VAL A 209 9.73 24.35 -16.45
N GLY A 210 9.15 23.14 -16.41
CA GLY A 210 8.28 22.62 -17.46
C GLY A 210 6.80 22.95 -17.31
N ILE A 211 6.28 23.16 -16.09
CA ILE A 211 4.85 23.44 -15.83
C ILE A 211 4.63 24.95 -15.70
N ARG A 212 4.43 25.63 -16.83
CA ARG A 212 4.21 27.09 -16.87
C ARG A 212 2.73 27.49 -16.89
N GLU A 213 1.85 26.61 -17.35
CA GLU A 213 0.42 26.91 -17.54
C GLU A 213 -0.44 26.17 -16.51
N LYS A 214 -1.49 26.82 -16.01
CA LYS A 214 -2.45 26.23 -15.06
C LYS A 214 -3.46 25.31 -15.77
N VAL A 215 -3.84 25.66 -16.99
CA VAL A 215 -4.84 25.01 -17.85
C VAL A 215 -4.33 25.18 -19.29
N PRO A 216 -4.57 24.22 -20.22
CA PRO A 216 -4.17 24.40 -21.61
C PRO A 216 -4.83 25.65 -22.23
N PRO A 217 -4.17 26.33 -23.20
CA PRO A 217 -4.71 27.54 -23.84
C PRO A 217 -6.05 27.36 -24.55
N THR A 218 -6.35 26.12 -24.96
CA THR A 218 -7.65 25.71 -25.53
C THR A 218 -8.08 24.42 -24.83
N PRO A 219 -9.35 24.32 -24.39
CA PRO A 219 -9.84 23.15 -23.67
C PRO A 219 -9.78 21.88 -24.57
N PRO A 220 -9.40 20.72 -24.02
CA PRO A 220 -9.30 19.47 -24.78
C PRO A 220 -10.66 18.78 -24.99
N SER A 221 -11.68 19.12 -24.21
CA SER A 221 -13.03 18.55 -24.25
C SER A 221 -14.09 19.59 -23.90
N ALA A 222 -15.35 19.34 -24.28
CA ALA A 222 -16.47 20.20 -23.93
C ALA A 222 -16.70 20.29 -22.40
N SER A 223 -16.37 19.23 -21.67
CA SER A 223 -16.39 19.19 -20.19
C SER A 223 -15.33 20.09 -19.56
N ALA A 224 -14.19 20.32 -20.23
CA ALA A 224 -13.17 21.26 -19.76
C ALA A 224 -13.47 22.74 -20.11
N THR A 225 -14.33 23.00 -21.11
CA THR A 225 -14.71 24.36 -21.54
C THR A 225 -15.59 25.08 -20.52
N ASN A 226 -16.48 24.35 -19.85
CA ASN A 226 -17.34 24.87 -18.80
C ASN A 226 -16.77 24.46 -17.44
N SER A 227 -15.89 25.27 -16.85
CA SER A 227 -15.42 25.08 -15.47
C SER A 227 -16.56 25.37 -14.48
N THR A 228 -17.60 24.53 -14.47
CA THR A 228 -18.80 24.62 -13.62
C THR A 228 -18.62 23.92 -12.27
N SER A 229 -17.36 23.62 -11.89
CA SER A 229 -17.06 22.97 -10.61
C SER A 229 -17.54 23.83 -9.46
N GLN A 230 -18.41 23.28 -8.62
CA GLN A 230 -18.89 23.96 -7.43
C GLN A 230 -17.74 24.24 -6.45
N PRO A 231 -17.81 25.31 -5.64
CA PRO A 231 -16.81 25.59 -4.61
C PRO A 231 -16.64 24.40 -3.66
N PHE A 232 -15.41 24.17 -3.19
CA PHE A 232 -15.01 23.01 -2.39
C PHE A 232 -16.03 22.61 -1.30
N PHE A 233 -16.43 23.54 -0.41
CA PHE A 233 -17.36 23.24 0.69
C PHE A 233 -18.77 22.88 0.21
N THR A 234 -19.24 23.52 -0.86
CA THR A 234 -20.52 23.18 -1.49
C THR A 234 -20.43 21.80 -2.11
N GLY A 235 -19.34 21.50 -2.82
CA GLY A 235 -19.07 20.19 -3.41
C GLY A 235 -19.03 19.08 -2.37
N LEU A 236 -18.33 19.29 -1.25
CA LEU A 236 -18.29 18.35 -0.12
C LEU A 236 -19.69 18.02 0.41
N LYS A 237 -20.54 19.04 0.58
CA LYS A 237 -21.93 18.84 1.03
C LYS A 237 -22.77 18.07 0.01
N MET A 238 -22.52 18.27 -1.29
CA MET A 238 -23.19 17.52 -2.37
C MET A 238 -22.77 16.06 -2.36
N LEU A 239 -21.47 15.77 -2.22
CA LEU A 239 -20.94 14.41 -2.16
C LEU A 239 -21.53 13.61 -1.00
N LEU A 240 -21.59 14.21 0.19
CA LEU A 240 -22.16 13.58 1.39
C LEU A 240 -23.68 13.33 1.31
N ARG A 241 -24.37 13.86 0.29
CA ARG A 241 -25.79 13.59 0.03
C ARG A 241 -26.02 12.67 -1.17
N ASN A 242 -24.99 12.41 -1.96
CA ASN A 242 -25.09 11.63 -3.19
C ASN A 242 -24.92 10.13 -2.88
N LYS A 243 -26.05 9.41 -2.83
CA LYS A 243 -26.08 7.96 -2.50
C LYS A 243 -25.16 7.10 -3.39
N PRO A 244 -25.20 7.21 -4.74
CA PRO A 244 -24.25 6.53 -5.61
C PRO A 244 -22.78 6.73 -5.23
N TYR A 245 -22.40 7.98 -4.96
CA TYR A 245 -21.03 8.33 -4.59
C TYR A 245 -20.64 7.76 -3.22
N ILE A 246 -21.54 7.78 -2.23
CA ILE A 246 -21.28 7.19 -0.91
C ILE A 246 -21.07 5.69 -1.01
N ILE A 247 -21.90 4.98 -1.79
CA ILE A 247 -21.74 3.54 -2.03
C ILE A 247 -20.39 3.27 -2.68
N LEU A 248 -20.04 4.04 -3.72
CA LEU A 248 -18.75 3.90 -4.38
C LEU A 248 -17.59 4.16 -3.40
N THR A 249 -17.69 5.20 -2.57
CA THR A 249 -16.66 5.56 -1.58
C THR A 249 -16.41 4.42 -0.59
N VAL A 250 -17.47 3.83 -0.03
CA VAL A 250 -17.34 2.74 0.96
C VAL A 250 -16.85 1.45 0.30
N CYS A 251 -17.38 1.08 -0.87
CA CYS A 251 -16.98 -0.16 -1.53
C CYS A 251 -15.56 -0.09 -2.10
N PHE A 252 -15.24 0.99 -2.81
CA PHE A 252 -13.94 1.16 -3.46
C PHE A 252 -12.86 1.66 -2.50
N GLY A 253 -13.21 2.55 -1.57
CA GLY A 253 -12.32 2.88 -0.44
C GLY A 253 -11.97 1.63 0.36
N GLY A 254 -12.97 0.79 0.64
CA GLY A 254 -12.77 -0.45 1.38
C GLY A 254 -11.93 -1.45 0.59
N GLY A 255 -12.12 -1.50 -0.72
CA GLY A 255 -11.26 -2.25 -1.64
C GLY A 255 -9.79 -1.83 -1.53
N ILE A 256 -9.49 -0.53 -1.64
CA ILE A 256 -8.12 0.00 -1.47
C ILE A 256 -7.56 -0.34 -0.08
N GLY A 257 -8.36 -0.18 0.97
CA GLY A 257 -7.98 -0.53 2.35
C GLY A 257 -7.63 -2.02 2.50
N MET A 258 -8.48 -2.90 1.95
CA MET A 258 -8.25 -4.35 1.91
C MET A 258 -6.97 -4.71 1.16
N PHE A 259 -6.71 -4.09 0.00
CA PHE A 259 -5.46 -4.30 -0.75
C PHE A 259 -4.23 -3.88 0.04
N THR A 260 -4.32 -2.78 0.77
CA THR A 260 -3.24 -2.29 1.62
C THR A 260 -2.96 -3.28 2.77
N CYS A 261 -4.01 -3.79 3.41
CA CYS A 261 -3.89 -4.82 4.45
C CYS A 261 -3.29 -6.11 3.91
N PHE A 262 -3.79 -6.59 2.77
CA PHE A 262 -3.29 -7.78 2.11
C PHE A 262 -1.80 -7.66 1.77
N SER A 263 -1.39 -6.54 1.17
CA SER A 263 0.01 -6.31 0.78
C SER A 263 0.94 -6.23 1.99
N ALA A 264 0.48 -5.61 3.09
CA ALA A 264 1.28 -5.46 4.31
C ALA A 264 1.39 -6.75 5.13
N LEU A 265 0.36 -7.62 5.09
CA LEU A 265 0.30 -8.84 5.90
C LEU A 265 0.61 -10.11 5.10
N LEU A 266 0.94 -10.00 3.81
CA LEU A 266 1.16 -11.16 2.92
C LEU A 266 2.22 -12.11 3.48
N GLU A 267 3.36 -11.58 3.93
CA GLU A 267 4.43 -12.37 4.53
C GLU A 267 3.96 -13.09 5.81
N GLN A 268 3.20 -12.41 6.66
CA GLN A 268 2.67 -12.96 7.92
C GLN A 268 1.65 -14.08 7.66
N ILE A 269 0.81 -13.92 6.63
CA ILE A 269 -0.18 -14.93 6.24
C ILE A 269 0.51 -16.19 5.72
N LEU A 270 1.59 -16.04 4.97
CA LEU A 270 2.28 -17.17 4.33
C LEU A 270 3.28 -17.86 5.28
N CYS A 271 3.90 -17.13 6.20
CA CYS A 271 4.87 -17.72 7.11
C CYS A 271 4.27 -18.75 8.07
N GLU A 272 2.99 -18.60 8.46
CA GLU A 272 2.30 -19.53 9.37
C GLU A 272 2.25 -20.96 8.80
N LYS A 273 2.24 -21.08 7.46
CA LYS A 273 2.19 -22.36 6.75
C LYS A 273 3.53 -22.89 6.28
N GLY A 274 4.62 -22.22 6.66
CA GLY A 274 5.99 -22.64 6.36
C GLY A 274 6.52 -22.17 5.00
N TYR A 275 5.89 -21.17 4.37
CA TYR A 275 6.44 -20.56 3.16
C TYR A 275 7.61 -19.63 3.52
N SER A 276 8.63 -19.59 2.68
CA SER A 276 9.78 -18.70 2.91
C SER A 276 9.40 -17.23 2.66
N ASN A 277 10.07 -16.31 3.36
CA ASN A 277 9.92 -14.87 3.11
C ASN A 277 10.25 -14.50 1.65
N VAL A 278 11.18 -15.24 1.02
CA VAL A 278 11.51 -15.08 -0.40
C VAL A 278 10.31 -15.40 -1.28
N PHE A 279 9.60 -16.50 -1.01
CA PHE A 279 8.39 -16.85 -1.75
C PHE A 279 7.30 -15.80 -1.56
N ALA A 280 7.05 -15.36 -0.33
CA ALA A 280 6.06 -14.32 -0.05
C ALA A 280 6.39 -12.98 -0.75
N GLY A 281 7.66 -12.59 -0.79
CA GLY A 281 8.13 -11.42 -1.53
C GLY A 281 7.93 -11.56 -3.05
N LEU A 282 8.22 -12.73 -3.62
CA LEU A 282 7.94 -13.04 -5.03
C LEU A 282 6.45 -13.01 -5.34
N ASP A 283 5.62 -13.54 -4.45
CA ASP A 283 4.16 -13.52 -4.58
C ASP A 283 3.60 -12.09 -4.56
N GLY A 284 4.08 -11.25 -3.63
CA GLY A 284 3.74 -9.82 -3.58
C GLY A 284 4.20 -9.04 -4.82
N ALA A 285 5.37 -9.40 -5.38
CA ALA A 285 5.85 -8.83 -6.63
C ALA A 285 4.97 -9.24 -7.83
N LEU A 286 4.59 -10.52 -7.92
CA LEU A 286 3.66 -11.04 -8.95
C LEU A 286 2.30 -10.35 -8.86
N PHE A 287 1.73 -10.25 -7.66
CA PHE A 287 0.51 -9.50 -7.37
C PHE A 287 0.57 -8.06 -7.94
N THR A 288 1.68 -7.36 -7.71
CA THR A 288 1.85 -5.98 -8.18
C THR A 288 2.04 -5.90 -9.70
N VAL A 289 2.89 -6.75 -10.30
CA VAL A 289 3.16 -6.76 -11.75
C VAL A 289 1.91 -7.14 -12.55
N CYS A 290 1.20 -8.19 -12.15
CA CYS A 290 -0.06 -8.57 -12.76
C CYS A 290 -1.13 -7.49 -12.58
N GLY A 291 -1.12 -6.79 -11.45
CA GLY A 291 -1.96 -5.62 -11.21
C GLY A 291 -1.73 -4.46 -12.17
N LEU A 292 -0.47 -4.09 -12.38
CA LEU A 292 -0.09 -3.06 -13.34
C LEU A 292 -0.52 -3.44 -14.77
N LEU A 293 -0.35 -4.71 -15.15
CA LEU A 293 -0.80 -5.23 -16.44
C LEU A 293 -2.33 -5.20 -16.57
N GLY A 294 -3.05 -5.61 -15.52
CA GLY A 294 -4.51 -5.60 -15.49
C GLY A 294 -5.08 -4.20 -15.62
N ALA A 295 -4.51 -3.25 -14.87
CA ALA A 295 -4.87 -1.85 -14.98
C ALA A 295 -4.66 -1.33 -16.41
N PHE A 296 -3.50 -1.62 -17.01
CA PHE A 296 -3.21 -1.23 -18.39
C PHE A 296 -4.23 -1.77 -19.40
N LEU A 297 -4.50 -3.07 -19.38
CA LEU A 297 -5.39 -3.73 -20.35
C LEU A 297 -6.85 -3.32 -20.17
N LEU A 298 -7.34 -3.31 -18.93
CA LEU A 298 -8.73 -2.97 -18.64
C LEU A 298 -8.99 -1.47 -18.77
N GLY A 299 -8.01 -0.61 -18.46
CA GLY A 299 -8.12 0.83 -18.71
C GLY A 299 -8.27 1.15 -20.20
N LEU A 300 -7.49 0.49 -21.07
CA LEU A 300 -7.64 0.62 -22.54
C LEU A 300 -9.00 0.09 -23.03
N TYR A 301 -9.50 -0.99 -22.43
CA TYR A 301 -10.82 -1.55 -22.76
C TYR A 301 -11.95 -0.58 -22.38
N VAL A 302 -11.90 -0.01 -21.17
CA VAL A 302 -12.93 0.93 -20.68
C VAL A 302 -12.92 2.23 -21.47
N ASP A 303 -11.75 2.76 -21.85
CA ASP A 303 -11.67 3.97 -22.68
C ASP A 303 -12.37 3.79 -24.04
N ARG A 304 -12.32 2.59 -24.62
CA ARG A 304 -13.01 2.29 -25.89
C ARG A 304 -14.49 2.02 -25.73
N THR A 305 -14.88 1.29 -24.69
CA THR A 305 -16.26 0.82 -24.51
C THR A 305 -17.14 1.80 -23.75
N ARG A 306 -16.55 2.69 -22.94
CA ARG A 306 -17.23 3.60 -22.00
C ARG A 306 -18.15 2.91 -20.98
N ASN A 307 -17.98 1.61 -20.79
CA ASN A 307 -18.78 0.81 -19.85
C ASN A 307 -18.11 0.78 -18.47
N PHE A 308 -17.97 1.94 -17.83
CA PHE A 308 -17.29 2.09 -16.52
C PHE A 308 -17.97 1.29 -15.41
N ILE A 309 -19.30 1.36 -15.34
CA ILE A 309 -20.10 0.71 -14.28
C ILE A 309 -19.96 -0.81 -14.33
N GLU A 310 -20.22 -1.40 -15.50
CA GLU A 310 -20.19 -2.86 -15.66
C GLU A 310 -18.77 -3.42 -15.47
N SER A 311 -17.75 -2.71 -16.00
CA SER A 311 -16.36 -3.11 -15.81
C SER A 311 -15.95 -3.07 -14.33
N THR A 312 -16.38 -2.05 -13.59
CA THR A 312 -16.13 -1.93 -12.14
C THR A 312 -16.78 -3.09 -11.38
N LYS A 313 -18.05 -3.40 -11.65
CA LYS A 313 -18.77 -4.52 -11.01
C LYS A 313 -18.09 -5.86 -11.25
N ILE A 314 -17.72 -6.14 -12.50
CA ILE A 314 -17.06 -7.40 -12.88
C ILE A 314 -15.72 -7.52 -12.16
N CYS A 315 -14.90 -6.46 -12.16
CA CYS A 315 -13.61 -6.47 -11.47
C CYS A 315 -13.78 -6.68 -9.96
N PHE A 316 -14.80 -6.08 -9.33
CA PHE A 316 -15.10 -6.32 -7.92
C PHE A 316 -15.42 -7.78 -7.63
N CYS A 317 -16.32 -8.38 -8.42
CA CYS A 317 -16.71 -9.77 -8.25
C CYS A 317 -15.52 -10.73 -8.44
N LEU A 318 -14.72 -10.52 -9.49
CA LEU A 318 -13.55 -11.36 -9.78
C LEU A 318 -12.44 -11.18 -8.74
N SER A 319 -12.22 -9.95 -8.28
CA SER A 319 -11.28 -9.65 -7.21
C SER A 319 -11.71 -10.28 -5.88
N ALA A 320 -12.99 -10.22 -5.53
CA ALA A 320 -13.52 -10.86 -4.32
C ALA A 320 -13.44 -12.39 -4.41
N LEU A 321 -13.73 -12.97 -5.58
CA LEU A 321 -13.57 -14.40 -5.79
C LEU A 321 -12.10 -14.81 -5.64
N ALA A 322 -11.18 -14.08 -6.26
CA ALA A 322 -9.75 -14.36 -6.16
C ALA A 322 -9.22 -14.25 -4.72
N SER A 323 -9.68 -13.26 -3.95
CA SER A 323 -9.27 -13.13 -2.54
C SER A 323 -9.85 -14.24 -1.65
N ILE A 324 -11.08 -14.69 -1.90
CA ILE A 324 -11.67 -15.85 -1.20
C ILE A 324 -10.88 -17.12 -1.53
N VAL A 325 -10.57 -17.36 -2.80
CA VAL A 325 -9.79 -18.54 -3.21
C VAL A 325 -8.38 -18.47 -2.62
N PHE A 326 -7.73 -17.31 -2.61
CA PHE A 326 -6.44 -17.12 -1.93
C PHE A 326 -6.55 -17.44 -0.44
N ALA A 327 -7.57 -16.92 0.25
CA ALA A 327 -7.78 -17.15 1.68
C ALA A 327 -8.05 -18.63 2.01
N VAL A 328 -8.68 -19.38 1.11
CA VAL A 328 -8.87 -20.83 1.26
C VAL A 328 -7.57 -21.58 0.93
N ALA A 329 -6.89 -21.23 -0.16
CA ALA A 329 -5.63 -21.85 -0.57
C ALA A 329 -4.53 -21.66 0.48
N SER A 330 -4.50 -20.51 1.15
CA SER A 330 -3.54 -20.20 2.22
C SER A 330 -3.76 -21.02 3.49
N ARG A 331 -4.89 -21.72 3.64
CA ARG A 331 -5.08 -22.68 4.73
C ARG A 331 -4.34 -24.00 4.50
N PHE A 332 -4.03 -24.34 3.25
CA PHE A 332 -3.38 -25.60 2.89
C PHE A 332 -1.87 -25.42 2.68
N ARG A 333 -1.09 -26.41 3.16
CA ARG A 333 0.37 -26.44 2.94
C ARG A 333 0.69 -26.89 1.50
N ASN A 334 1.86 -26.49 0.98
CA ASN A 334 2.39 -26.86 -0.35
C ASN A 334 1.55 -26.44 -1.57
N GLN A 335 0.72 -25.41 -1.44
CA GLN A 335 -0.10 -24.84 -2.52
C GLN A 335 0.54 -23.58 -3.15
N ALA A 336 1.87 -23.54 -3.27
CA ALA A 336 2.61 -22.36 -3.77
C ALA A 336 2.10 -21.86 -5.14
N ILE A 337 1.82 -22.76 -6.07
CA ILE A 337 1.32 -22.39 -7.41
C ILE A 337 -0.08 -21.79 -7.34
N ALA A 338 -0.98 -22.38 -6.53
CA ALA A 338 -2.34 -21.87 -6.37
C ALA A 338 -2.35 -20.48 -5.73
N LEU A 339 -1.49 -20.26 -4.73
CA LEU A 339 -1.29 -18.96 -4.10
C LEU A 339 -0.79 -17.92 -5.12
N ALA A 340 0.24 -18.26 -5.89
CA ALA A 340 0.78 -17.38 -6.94
C ALA A 340 -0.24 -17.03 -8.03
N ILE A 341 -1.07 -17.98 -8.46
CA ILE A 341 -2.11 -17.73 -9.46
C ILE A 341 -3.21 -16.83 -8.88
N THR A 342 -3.67 -17.14 -7.67
CA THR A 342 -4.80 -16.42 -7.05
C THR A 342 -4.41 -15.01 -6.63
N SER A 343 -3.19 -14.81 -6.11
CA SER A 343 -2.62 -13.48 -5.85
C SER A 343 -2.49 -12.68 -7.14
N SER A 344 -1.99 -13.30 -8.24
CA SER A 344 -1.86 -12.63 -9.53
C SER A 344 -3.21 -12.20 -10.11
N ILE A 345 -4.25 -13.04 -10.02
CA ILE A 345 -5.60 -12.71 -10.46
C ILE A 345 -6.21 -11.61 -9.58
N PHE A 346 -6.02 -11.70 -8.26
CA PHE A 346 -6.47 -10.68 -7.31
C PHE A 346 -5.83 -9.32 -7.60
N GLY A 347 -4.53 -9.30 -7.87
CA GLY A 347 -3.80 -8.10 -8.29
C GLY A 347 -4.32 -7.55 -9.62
N PHE A 348 -4.46 -8.41 -10.64
CA PHE A 348 -4.91 -8.02 -11.99
C PHE A 348 -6.24 -7.27 -11.96
N PHE A 349 -7.27 -7.85 -11.33
CA PHE A 349 -8.58 -7.19 -11.25
C PHE A 349 -8.61 -6.08 -10.20
N GLY A 350 -7.82 -6.21 -9.14
CA GLY A 350 -7.75 -5.26 -8.05
C GLY A 350 -7.20 -3.90 -8.43
N PHE A 351 -5.97 -3.87 -8.98
CA PHE A 351 -5.35 -2.63 -9.43
C PHE A 351 -6.09 -2.02 -10.63
N ALA A 352 -6.70 -2.85 -11.47
CA ALA A 352 -7.51 -2.36 -12.58
C ALA A 352 -8.73 -1.57 -12.14
N MET A 353 -9.34 -1.91 -11.01
CA MET A 353 -10.43 -1.11 -10.46
C MET A 353 -10.00 0.30 -10.11
N TYR A 354 -8.73 0.53 -9.76
CA TYR A 354 -8.29 1.82 -9.24
C TYR A 354 -8.58 2.99 -10.19
N PRO A 355 -8.05 3.04 -11.42
CA PRO A 355 -8.32 4.14 -12.33
C PRO A 355 -9.77 4.16 -12.84
N ILE A 356 -10.40 3.01 -13.03
CA ILE A 356 -11.78 2.91 -13.55
C ILE A 356 -12.76 3.51 -12.53
N ALA A 357 -12.62 3.17 -11.25
CA ALA A 357 -13.48 3.69 -10.19
C ALA A 357 -13.27 5.18 -9.93
N MET A 358 -12.05 5.70 -10.15
CA MET A 358 -11.77 7.13 -10.04
C MET A 358 -12.47 7.95 -11.13
N GLU A 359 -12.51 7.47 -12.38
CA GLU A 359 -13.31 8.10 -13.43
C GLU A 359 -14.81 8.01 -13.13
N LEU A 360 -15.29 6.84 -12.68
CA LEU A 360 -16.69 6.66 -12.29
C LEU A 360 -17.07 7.60 -11.12
N ALA A 361 -16.15 7.83 -10.18
CA ALA A 361 -16.35 8.75 -9.06
C ALA A 361 -16.53 10.19 -9.56
N VAL A 362 -15.72 10.63 -10.51
CA VAL A 362 -15.85 11.95 -11.15
C VAL A 362 -17.19 12.06 -11.87
N GLU A 363 -17.57 11.05 -12.66
CA GLU A 363 -18.82 11.08 -13.43
C GLU A 363 -20.06 11.13 -12.53
N CYS A 364 -20.12 10.29 -11.48
CA CYS A 364 -21.28 10.26 -10.59
C CYS A 364 -21.36 11.45 -9.62
N SER A 365 -20.25 12.17 -9.43
CA SER A 365 -20.17 13.34 -8.55
C SER A 365 -20.34 14.68 -9.27
N TYR A 366 -20.50 14.69 -10.60
CA TYR A 366 -20.71 15.93 -11.35
C TYR A 366 -21.89 16.75 -10.76
N PRO A 367 -21.75 18.09 -10.56
CA PRO A 367 -20.67 19.00 -10.96
C PRO A 367 -19.64 19.31 -9.85
N VAL A 368 -19.30 18.35 -9.00
CA VAL A 368 -18.25 18.52 -7.98
C VAL A 368 -16.87 18.47 -8.64
N GLY A 369 -15.92 19.25 -8.10
CA GLY A 369 -14.54 19.24 -8.56
C GLY A 369 -13.91 17.85 -8.50
N GLU A 370 -13.25 17.45 -9.59
CA GLU A 370 -12.70 16.10 -9.78
C GLU A 370 -11.73 15.71 -8.68
N GLY A 371 -10.81 16.62 -8.33
CA GLY A 371 -9.87 16.43 -7.23
C GLY A 371 -10.57 16.19 -5.89
N THR A 372 -11.73 16.82 -5.67
CA THR A 372 -12.55 16.63 -4.46
C THR A 372 -13.20 15.26 -4.41
N SER A 373 -13.78 14.81 -5.52
CA SER A 373 -14.39 13.48 -5.61
C SER A 373 -13.37 12.36 -5.38
N THR A 374 -12.20 12.43 -6.01
CA THR A 374 -11.22 11.35 -5.90
C THR A 374 -10.36 11.43 -4.64
N GLY A 375 -10.07 12.65 -4.16
CA GLY A 375 -9.31 12.86 -2.94
C GLY A 375 -10.04 12.33 -1.70
N LEU A 376 -11.35 12.56 -1.60
CA LEU A 376 -12.15 12.07 -0.48
C LEU A 376 -12.28 10.56 -0.44
N ILE A 377 -12.38 9.89 -1.59
CA ILE A 377 -12.33 8.42 -1.67
C ILE A 377 -11.02 7.90 -1.10
N PHE A 378 -9.89 8.51 -1.44
CA PHE A 378 -8.61 8.09 -0.90
C PHE A 378 -8.50 8.31 0.61
N VAL A 379 -8.96 9.46 1.11
CA VAL A 379 -8.99 9.72 2.57
C VAL A 379 -9.87 8.69 3.28
N ALA A 380 -11.06 8.38 2.75
CA ALA A 380 -11.94 7.34 3.29
C ALA A 380 -11.25 5.96 3.27
N SER A 381 -10.55 5.62 2.18
CA SER A 381 -9.84 4.35 2.07
C SER A 381 -8.75 4.14 3.13
N GLN A 382 -8.06 5.22 3.53
CA GLN A 382 -7.04 5.14 4.58
C GLN A 382 -7.68 4.89 5.94
N ILE A 383 -8.81 5.55 6.23
CA ILE A 383 -9.57 5.34 7.47
C ILE A 383 -10.10 3.90 7.53
N GLU A 384 -10.73 3.42 6.45
CA GLU A 384 -11.24 2.05 6.35
C GLU A 384 -10.11 1.02 6.43
N GLY A 385 -8.95 1.28 5.82
CA GLY A 385 -7.76 0.44 5.92
C GLY A 385 -7.22 0.32 7.36
N VAL A 386 -7.18 1.42 8.12
CA VAL A 386 -6.81 1.39 9.55
C VAL A 386 -7.81 0.55 10.35
N ILE A 387 -9.11 0.71 10.09
CA ILE A 387 -10.17 -0.09 10.74
C ILE A 387 -9.97 -1.58 10.42
N PHE A 388 -9.73 -1.94 9.15
CA PHE A 388 -9.48 -3.34 8.77
C PHE A 388 -8.21 -3.90 9.40
N MET A 389 -7.13 -3.14 9.47
CA MET A 389 -5.91 -3.57 10.17
C MET A 389 -6.17 -3.89 11.63
N ILE A 390 -6.85 -2.99 12.36
CA ILE A 390 -7.19 -3.20 13.78
C ILE A 390 -8.11 -4.41 13.94
N LEU A 391 -9.12 -4.55 13.08
CA LEU A 391 -10.03 -5.70 13.09
C LEU A 391 -9.29 -7.01 12.86
N LEU A 392 -8.41 -7.06 11.84
CA LEU A 392 -7.60 -8.23 11.54
C LEU A 392 -6.69 -8.58 12.71
N GLN A 393 -6.00 -7.61 13.31
CA GLN A 393 -5.16 -7.83 14.50
C GLN A 393 -5.98 -8.33 15.70
N ALA A 394 -7.17 -7.79 15.95
CA ALA A 394 -8.05 -8.24 17.02
C ALA A 394 -8.57 -9.67 16.80
N LEU A 395 -8.76 -10.08 15.54
CA LEU A 395 -9.17 -11.44 15.17
C LEU A 395 -8.00 -12.42 15.07
N THR A 396 -6.75 -11.93 14.99
CA THR A 396 -5.58 -12.81 14.96
C THR A 396 -5.38 -13.50 16.30
N VAL A 397 -5.31 -14.83 16.27
CA VAL A 397 -4.97 -15.64 17.43
C VAL A 397 -3.44 -15.81 17.43
N ARG A 398 -2.80 -15.73 18.62
CA ARG A 398 -1.37 -16.03 18.73
C ARG A 398 -1.09 -17.40 18.13
N VAL A 399 -0.13 -17.45 17.22
CA VAL A 399 0.34 -18.69 16.59
C VAL A 399 0.70 -19.67 17.71
N SER A 400 -0.05 -20.79 17.80
CA SER A 400 0.44 -21.93 18.57
C SER A 400 1.73 -22.39 17.90
N LYS A 401 2.75 -22.75 18.69
CA LYS A 401 4.08 -23.13 18.19
C LYS A 401 3.99 -24.40 17.34
N ASP A 402 3.57 -24.26 16.08
CA ASP A 402 3.60 -25.29 15.07
C ASP A 402 5.05 -25.35 14.54
N PRO A 403 5.77 -26.48 14.69
CA PRO A 403 7.18 -26.60 14.33
C PRO A 403 7.47 -26.40 12.84
N SER A 404 6.45 -26.26 11.99
CA SER A 404 6.60 -25.95 10.56
C SER A 404 6.37 -24.49 10.19
N SER A 405 6.06 -23.60 11.14
CA SER A 405 5.92 -22.16 10.88
C SER A 405 7.30 -21.54 10.63
N THR A 406 7.41 -20.73 9.59
CA THR A 406 8.61 -19.96 9.23
C THR A 406 8.53 -18.51 9.70
N CYS A 407 7.47 -18.14 10.43
CA CYS A 407 7.33 -16.78 10.95
C CYS A 407 8.47 -16.48 11.91
N ALA A 408 9.29 -15.49 11.57
CA ALA A 408 10.22 -14.90 12.51
C ALA A 408 9.37 -14.22 13.61
N LEU A 409 9.33 -14.83 14.80
CA LEU A 409 8.82 -14.16 15.98
C LEU A 409 9.79 -13.02 16.28
N ASP A 410 9.34 -11.79 16.06
CA ASP A 410 10.06 -10.62 16.55
C ASP A 410 10.25 -10.78 18.07
N GLN A 411 11.47 -10.50 18.51
CA GLN A 411 12.07 -10.83 19.81
C GLN A 411 11.12 -10.55 21.00
N ASP A 412 10.75 -11.55 21.80
CA ASP A 412 11.53 -11.97 22.97
C ASP A 412 11.69 -13.50 23.06
N GLY A 413 12.94 -13.97 22.99
CA GLY A 413 13.35 -15.20 23.67
C GLY A 413 13.21 -16.53 22.93
N ALA A 414 13.09 -16.57 21.59
CA ALA A 414 13.29 -17.80 20.84
C ALA A 414 14.72 -17.88 20.30
N LEU A 415 15.62 -18.48 21.08
CA LEU A 415 16.87 -19.04 20.57
C LEU A 415 16.50 -20.12 19.55
N ASP A 416 16.42 -19.75 18.27
CA ASP A 416 16.38 -20.71 17.17
C ASP A 416 17.78 -21.31 17.00
N TRP A 417 17.99 -22.50 17.57
CA TRP A 417 19.26 -23.22 17.53
C TRP A 417 19.41 -24.08 16.27
N THR A 418 18.46 -24.03 15.33
CA THR A 418 18.52 -24.80 14.09
C THR A 418 19.13 -24.04 12.92
N ILE A 419 19.28 -22.71 13.01
CA ILE A 419 20.03 -21.91 12.04
C ILE A 419 20.91 -20.87 12.76
N SER A 420 21.94 -21.35 13.45
CA SER A 420 23.07 -20.49 13.83
C SER A 420 23.96 -20.23 12.62
N GLN A 421 24.09 -18.95 12.24
CA GLN A 421 25.12 -18.40 11.34
C GLN A 421 26.51 -18.32 12.02
N GLN A 422 26.76 -19.03 13.13
CA GLN A 422 28.03 -19.00 13.86
C GLN A 422 28.67 -20.40 13.98
N GLY A 423 29.76 -20.61 13.22
CA GLY A 423 30.95 -21.43 13.52
C GLY A 423 30.86 -22.98 13.63
N GLU A 424 31.83 -23.68 13.02
CA GLU A 424 32.04 -25.15 13.13
C GLU A 424 32.38 -25.61 14.57
N SER A 425 33.10 -24.79 15.33
CA SER A 425 33.58 -25.11 16.68
C SER A 425 32.47 -25.23 17.72
N GLN A 426 31.41 -24.43 17.61
CA GLN A 426 30.26 -24.49 18.51
C GLN A 426 29.45 -25.79 18.29
N ARG A 427 29.33 -26.26 17.04
CA ARG A 427 28.69 -27.54 16.71
C ARG A 427 29.46 -28.74 17.27
N ARG A 428 30.79 -28.70 17.27
CA ARG A 428 31.61 -29.74 17.92
C ARG A 428 31.39 -29.75 19.43
N LEU A 429 31.48 -28.59 20.06
CA LEU A 429 31.32 -28.47 21.51
C LEU A 429 29.94 -28.98 21.98
N TYR A 430 28.87 -28.63 21.24
CA TYR A 430 27.51 -29.07 21.55
C TYR A 430 27.34 -30.59 21.36
N ARG A 431 27.91 -31.15 20.28
CA ARG A 431 27.91 -32.60 20.02
C ARG A 431 28.67 -33.38 21.09
N ASP A 432 29.77 -32.82 21.60
CA ASP A 432 30.56 -33.44 22.66
C ASP A 432 29.85 -33.37 24.02
N LEU A 433 29.27 -32.22 24.38
CA LEU A 433 28.56 -32.01 25.65
C LEU A 433 27.31 -32.90 25.80
N LEU A 434 26.57 -33.13 24.72
CA LEU A 434 25.30 -33.87 24.76
C LEU A 434 25.43 -35.33 24.31
N ARG A 435 26.65 -35.84 24.13
CA ARG A 435 26.90 -37.18 23.60
C ARG A 435 26.22 -38.32 24.36
N ASN A 436 26.00 -38.14 25.67
CA ASN A 436 25.45 -39.15 26.57
C ASN A 436 24.16 -38.68 27.30
N TYR A 437 23.51 -37.62 26.83
CA TYR A 437 22.30 -37.12 27.47
C TYR A 437 21.10 -38.03 27.16
N ASN A 438 20.40 -38.53 28.19
CA ASN A 438 19.20 -39.34 28.03
C ASN A 438 18.00 -38.45 27.69
N ARG A 439 17.54 -38.48 26.43
CA ARG A 439 16.42 -37.67 25.94
C ARG A 439 15.08 -37.96 26.61
N LEU A 440 14.95 -39.07 27.34
CA LEU A 440 13.76 -39.42 28.10
C LEU A 440 13.69 -38.71 29.46
N GLU A 441 14.81 -38.16 29.92
CA GLU A 441 14.89 -37.44 31.19
C GLU A 441 14.76 -35.93 30.95
N ARG A 442 13.95 -35.28 31.80
CA ARG A 442 13.75 -33.83 31.73
C ARG A 442 15.02 -33.09 32.20
N PRO A 443 15.50 -32.07 31.47
CA PRO A 443 16.63 -31.27 31.91
C PRO A 443 16.15 -30.29 32.98
N VAL A 444 16.40 -30.61 34.24
CA VAL A 444 16.12 -29.74 35.39
C VAL A 444 17.29 -29.77 36.35
N MET A 445 17.62 -28.62 36.95
CA MET A 445 18.66 -28.55 37.98
C MET A 445 18.31 -29.33 39.25
N ASN A 446 17.01 -29.56 39.51
CA ASN A 446 16.53 -30.22 40.71
C ASN A 446 15.34 -31.13 40.36
N ASP A 447 15.56 -32.44 40.45
CA ASP A 447 14.60 -33.49 40.16
C ASP A 447 13.48 -33.60 41.21
N SER A 448 13.73 -33.10 42.42
CA SER A 448 12.83 -33.17 43.57
C SER A 448 11.70 -32.14 43.56
N GLN A 449 11.64 -31.23 42.57
CA GLN A 449 10.57 -30.23 42.47
C GLN A 449 9.30 -30.80 41.83
N PRO A 450 8.12 -30.59 42.44
CA PRO A 450 6.84 -31.06 41.92
C PRO A 450 6.45 -30.31 40.64
N ILE A 451 5.87 -31.03 39.68
CA ILE A 451 5.37 -30.47 38.42
C ILE A 451 3.93 -30.03 38.64
N VAL A 452 3.65 -28.75 38.43
CA VAL A 452 2.28 -28.23 38.38
C VAL A 452 1.75 -28.44 36.97
N VAL A 453 0.79 -29.34 36.81
CA VAL A 453 0.08 -29.60 35.55
C VAL A 453 -1.27 -28.92 35.65
N GLU A 454 -1.52 -27.93 34.80
CA GLU A 454 -2.82 -27.29 34.69
C GLU A 454 -3.67 -28.07 33.69
N LEU A 455 -4.71 -28.72 34.22
CA LEU A 455 -5.70 -29.44 33.42
C LEU A 455 -6.83 -28.48 33.09
N GLN A 456 -6.99 -28.19 31.80
CA GLN A 456 -8.10 -27.40 31.28
C GLN A 456 -9.05 -28.31 30.51
N LEU A 457 -10.34 -28.23 30.81
CA LEU A 457 -11.39 -28.95 30.09
C LEU A 457 -12.11 -27.96 29.17
N SER A 458 -12.12 -28.24 27.87
CA SER A 458 -12.88 -27.45 26.90
C SER A 458 -14.08 -28.27 26.41
N LEU A 459 -15.27 -27.82 26.77
CA LEU A 459 -16.52 -28.41 26.29
C LEU A 459 -16.69 -28.10 24.80
N LEU A 460 -16.84 -29.12 23.95
CA LEU A 460 -17.15 -28.90 22.53
C LEU A 460 -18.65 -28.86 22.30
N GLN A 461 -19.35 -29.88 22.83
CA GLN A 461 -20.76 -30.09 22.53
C GLN A 461 -21.44 -30.92 23.61
N ILE A 462 -22.68 -30.59 23.94
CA ILE A 462 -23.58 -31.43 24.74
C ILE A 462 -24.32 -32.36 23.79
N ILE A 463 -24.19 -33.67 24.01
CA ILE A 463 -24.77 -34.72 23.18
C ILE A 463 -26.20 -35.04 23.65
N ASP A 464 -26.39 -35.19 24.96
CA ASP A 464 -27.69 -35.52 25.55
C ASP A 464 -27.76 -35.06 27.02
N VAL A 465 -28.98 -34.75 27.49
CA VAL A 465 -29.25 -34.32 28.86
C VAL A 465 -30.44 -35.09 29.43
N ASP A 466 -30.18 -35.95 30.41
CA ASP A 466 -31.24 -36.60 31.19
C ASP A 466 -31.46 -35.82 32.49
N GLU A 467 -32.43 -34.91 32.48
CA GLU A 467 -32.77 -34.05 33.62
C GLU A 467 -33.29 -34.85 34.82
N LYS A 468 -33.96 -35.97 34.59
CA LYS A 468 -34.57 -36.77 35.68
C LYS A 468 -33.50 -37.55 36.44
N ASN A 469 -32.47 -38.01 35.75
CA ASN A 469 -31.33 -38.72 36.34
C ASN A 469 -30.11 -37.82 36.62
N GLN A 470 -30.18 -36.52 36.26
CA GLN A 470 -29.07 -35.56 36.35
C GLN A 470 -27.79 -36.02 35.63
N VAL A 471 -27.94 -36.68 34.50
CA VAL A 471 -26.81 -37.16 33.69
C VAL A 471 -26.67 -36.30 32.44
N LEU A 472 -25.48 -35.73 32.24
CA LEU A 472 -25.13 -34.94 31.07
C LEU A 472 -24.08 -35.69 30.24
N ILE A 473 -24.41 -36.06 29.00
CA ILE A 473 -23.48 -36.70 28.07
C ILE A 473 -22.89 -35.60 27.18
N THR A 474 -21.58 -35.39 27.24
CA THR A 474 -20.90 -34.33 26.50
C THR A 474 -19.64 -34.83 25.81
N ASN A 475 -19.28 -34.17 24.71
CA ASN A 475 -17.97 -34.30 24.10
C ASN A 475 -17.09 -33.14 24.60
N ALA A 476 -16.01 -33.48 25.32
CA ALA A 476 -15.08 -32.50 25.87
C ALA A 476 -13.64 -32.92 25.54
N TRP A 477 -12.79 -31.94 25.24
CA TRP A 477 -11.36 -32.17 25.13
C TRP A 477 -10.68 -31.83 26.45
N LEU A 478 -9.81 -32.73 26.89
CA LEU A 478 -8.88 -32.48 27.98
C LEU A 478 -7.60 -31.89 27.39
N GLN A 479 -7.31 -30.65 27.74
CA GLN A 479 -6.04 -30.00 27.43
C GLN A 479 -5.16 -30.00 28.67
N MET A 480 -3.99 -30.63 28.56
CA MET A 480 -2.95 -30.53 29.57
C MET A 480 -2.01 -29.40 29.18
N VAL A 481 -1.98 -28.34 29.98
CA VAL A 481 -0.98 -27.28 29.88
C VAL A 481 -0.02 -27.46 31.04
N SER A 482 1.23 -27.80 30.73
CA SER A 482 2.30 -27.82 31.73
C SER A 482 3.24 -26.67 31.41
N ASN A 483 3.64 -25.90 32.43
CA ASN A 483 4.70 -24.89 32.32
C ASN A 483 6.08 -25.57 32.25
N LEU A 484 6.22 -26.54 31.35
CA LEU A 484 7.52 -27.04 30.94
C LEU A 484 8.18 -25.92 30.13
N TYR A 485 9.26 -25.36 30.66
CA TYR A 485 10.33 -24.90 29.78
C TYR A 485 10.74 -26.12 28.96
N GLU A 486 10.13 -26.29 27.79
CA GLU A 486 10.44 -27.36 26.84
C GLU A 486 11.86 -27.14 26.31
N TYR A 487 12.85 -27.49 27.11
CA TYR A 487 14.16 -27.87 26.61
C TYR A 487 14.01 -29.27 26.01
N ARG A 488 13.45 -29.33 24.79
CA ARG A 488 13.56 -30.51 23.93
C ARG A 488 14.94 -30.47 23.28
N ILE A 489 15.76 -31.46 23.62
CA ILE A 489 17.12 -31.71 23.11
C ILE A 489 17.08 -32.51 21.81
#